data_AF-A0A221V459-F1
#
_entry.id   AF-A0A221V459-F1
#
_cell.length_a   1.000
_cell.length_b   1.000
_cell.length_c   1.000
_cell.angle_alpha   90.00
_cell.angle_beta   90.00
_cell.angle_gamma   90.00
#
_symmetry.space_group_name_H-M   'P 1'
#
loop_
_entity.id
_entity.type
_entity.pdbx_description
1 polymer ?
#
loop_
_entity_poly.entity_id
_entity_poly.type
_entity_poly.pdbx_seq_one_letter_code
_entity_poly.pdbx_strand_id
1 'polypeptide(L)'
;MRIDRTRFGFIRATGTLMDRALQKVNLILQGMVDAKPYRLDWEHVLSEYDRLGVGDVAEFASSYAFGWHAQNNKLDDDVSKQAMYLEIIEGVVQRRENVK
;
A
#
# COMPACT_ATOMS: atom_id res chain seq x y z
N MET A 1 -22.35 -32.92 -28.83
CA MET A 1 -21.41 -31.78 -28.83
C MET A 1 -20.49 -31.93 -27.62
N ARG A 2 -19.20 -32.28 -27.81
CA ARG A 2 -18.23 -32.40 -26.71
C ARG A 2 -17.78 -31.00 -26.32
N ILE A 3 -18.08 -30.58 -25.09
CA ILE A 3 -17.62 -29.29 -24.56
C ILE A 3 -16.12 -29.43 -24.27
N ASP A 4 -15.32 -28.71 -25.05
CA ASP A 4 -13.86 -28.64 -24.94
C ASP A 4 -13.47 -27.87 -23.68
N ARG A 5 -13.00 -28.59 -22.65
CA ARG A 5 -12.62 -28.04 -21.34
C ARG A 5 -11.29 -27.27 -21.36
N THR A 6 -10.62 -27.20 -22.51
CA THR A 6 -9.30 -26.55 -22.65
C THR A 6 -9.39 -25.03 -22.78
N ARG A 7 -10.58 -24.47 -23.06
CA ARG A 7 -10.79 -23.02 -23.24
C ARG A 7 -10.71 -22.19 -21.96
N PHE A 8 -10.68 -22.81 -20.78
CA PHE A 8 -10.65 -22.10 -19.49
C PHE A 8 -9.31 -22.21 -18.74
N GLY A 9 -8.24 -22.70 -19.40
CA GLY A 9 -6.90 -22.78 -18.80
C GLY A 9 -6.29 -21.42 -18.46
N PHE A 10 -6.62 -20.39 -19.23
CA PHE A 10 -6.11 -19.02 -19.03
C PHE A 10 -6.60 -18.40 -17.71
N ILE A 11 -7.86 -18.63 -17.33
CA ILE A 11 -8.43 -18.04 -16.10
C ILE A 11 -7.76 -18.60 -14.84
N ARG A 12 -7.35 -19.89 -14.85
CA ARG A 12 -6.60 -20.48 -13.74
C ARG A 12 -5.13 -20.02 -13.70
N ALA A 13 -4.49 -19.89 -14.86
CA ALA A 13 -3.09 -19.47 -14.93
C ALA A 13 -2.90 -18.01 -14.47
N THR A 14 -3.81 -17.09 -14.84
CA THR A 14 -3.77 -15.69 -14.40
C THR A 14 -3.99 -15.57 -12.89
N GLY A 15 -4.90 -16.37 -12.31
CA GLY A 15 -5.10 -16.45 -10.86
C GLY A 15 -3.83 -16.88 -10.12
N THR A 16 -3.16 -17.93 -10.60
CA THR A 16 -1.91 -18.40 -9.96
C THR A 16 -0.73 -17.43 -10.07
N LEU A 17 -0.67 -16.60 -11.11
CA LEU A 17 0.36 -15.57 -11.25
C LEU A 17 0.06 -14.35 -10.38
N MET A 18 -1.21 -13.93 -10.30
CA MET A 18 -1.66 -12.87 -9.38
C MET A 18 -1.46 -13.31 -7.92
N ASP A 19 -1.83 -14.53 -7.57
CA ASP A 19 -1.64 -15.08 -6.21
C ASP A 19 -0.16 -15.14 -5.83
N ARG A 20 0.73 -15.48 -6.77
CA ARG A 20 2.18 -15.45 -6.54
C ARG A 20 2.73 -14.03 -6.40
N ALA A 21 2.19 -13.08 -7.17
CA ALA A 21 2.56 -11.68 -7.04
C ALA A 21 2.08 -11.11 -5.70
N LEU A 22 0.83 -11.38 -5.31
CA LEU A 22 0.24 -11.00 -4.03
C LEU A 22 0.95 -11.67 -2.85
N GLN A 23 1.35 -12.94 -2.97
CA GLN A 23 2.17 -13.62 -1.96
C GLN A 23 3.57 -13.04 -1.87
N LYS A 24 4.22 -12.68 -2.99
CA LYS A 24 5.49 -11.96 -2.97
C LYS A 24 5.33 -10.59 -2.32
N VAL A 25 4.26 -9.87 -2.62
CA VAL A 25 3.94 -8.59 -1.96
C VAL A 25 3.72 -8.82 -0.47
N ASN A 26 2.96 -9.84 -0.05
CA ASN A 26 2.76 -10.15 1.36
C ASN A 26 4.05 -10.57 2.08
N LEU A 27 4.94 -11.33 1.42
CA LEU A 27 6.25 -11.72 1.98
C LEU A 27 7.20 -10.52 2.08
N ILE A 28 7.18 -9.62 1.09
CA ILE A 28 7.91 -8.35 1.13
C ILE A 28 7.35 -7.48 2.26
N LEU A 29 6.03 -7.40 2.40
CA LEU A 29 5.37 -6.66 3.47
C LEU A 29 5.68 -7.26 4.85
N GLN A 30 5.67 -8.58 5.01
CA GLN A 30 6.03 -9.25 6.27
C GLN A 30 7.51 -9.07 6.62
N GLY A 31 8.41 -9.23 5.65
CA GLY A 31 9.84 -8.98 5.85
C GLY A 31 10.18 -7.52 6.10
N MET A 32 9.36 -6.59 5.63
CA MET A 32 9.50 -5.16 5.90
C MET A 32 8.92 -4.76 7.25
N VAL A 33 7.78 -5.31 7.69
CA VAL A 33 7.12 -4.96 8.96
C VAL A 33 8.05 -5.11 10.17
N ASP A 34 8.94 -6.10 10.19
CA ASP A 34 9.92 -6.28 11.28
C ASP A 34 11.15 -5.34 11.16
N ALA A 35 11.31 -4.60 10.06
CA ALA A 35 12.47 -3.76 9.75
C ALA A 35 12.14 -2.31 9.33
N LYS A 36 10.87 -1.87 9.43
CA LYS A 36 10.48 -0.51 9.05
C LYS A 36 11.24 0.50 9.91
N PRO A 37 11.92 1.51 9.33
CA PRO A 37 12.62 2.53 10.12
C PRO A 37 11.64 3.52 10.78
N TYR A 38 10.33 3.30 10.63
CA TYR A 38 9.27 4.19 11.05
C TYR A 38 8.14 3.42 11.74
N ARG A 39 7.39 4.13 12.57
CA ARG A 39 6.09 3.69 13.08
C ARG A 39 5.11 4.84 12.86
N LEU A 40 3.98 4.57 12.23
CA LEU A 40 2.96 5.59 11.98
C LEU A 40 2.18 5.87 13.27
N ASP A 41 2.15 7.15 13.64
CA ASP A 41 1.18 7.66 14.60
C ASP A 41 -0.13 7.96 13.86
N TRP A 42 -1.07 7.02 13.94
CA TRP A 42 -2.32 7.08 13.20
C TRP A 42 -3.22 8.25 13.63
N GLU A 43 -3.15 8.70 14.88
CA GLU A 43 -3.93 9.87 15.30
C GLU A 43 -3.42 11.12 14.59
N HIS A 44 -2.09 11.28 14.53
CA HIS A 44 -1.47 12.39 13.82
C HIS A 44 -1.69 12.30 12.29
N VAL A 45 -1.49 11.12 11.68
CA VAL A 45 -1.69 10.91 10.23
C VAL A 45 -3.12 11.25 9.82
N LEU A 46 -4.11 10.76 10.57
CA LEU A 46 -5.52 11.05 10.26
C LEU A 46 -5.88 12.51 10.51
N SER A 47 -5.35 13.11 11.58
CA SER A 47 -5.55 14.54 11.84
C SER A 47 -4.98 15.41 10.72
N GLU A 48 -3.80 15.08 10.18
CA GLU A 48 -3.19 15.80 9.06
C GLU A 48 -3.99 15.62 7.77
N TYR A 49 -4.46 14.39 7.49
CA TYR A 49 -5.31 14.12 6.33
C TYR A 49 -6.62 14.92 6.37
N ASP A 50 -7.28 14.95 7.54
CA ASP A 50 -8.52 15.71 7.71
C ASP A 50 -8.26 17.22 7.62
N ARG A 51 -7.16 17.71 8.19
CA ARG A 51 -6.74 19.13 8.14
C ARG A 51 -6.51 19.62 6.72
N LEU A 52 -5.92 18.77 5.86
CA LEU A 52 -5.64 19.10 4.47
C LEU A 52 -6.89 19.02 3.57
N GLY A 53 -8.05 18.63 4.13
CA GLY A 53 -9.35 18.77 3.49
C GLY A 53 -9.92 17.51 2.86
N VAL A 54 -9.57 16.31 3.37
CA VAL A 54 -10.10 15.00 2.94
C VAL A 54 -10.22 14.89 1.42
N GLY A 55 -9.09 14.61 0.76
CA GLY A 55 -8.96 14.58 -0.70
C GLY A 55 -8.32 13.29 -1.20
N ASP A 56 -7.57 13.38 -2.30
CA ASP A 56 -6.82 12.28 -2.90
C ASP A 56 -5.85 11.66 -1.88
N VAL A 57 -6.20 10.45 -1.42
CA VAL A 57 -5.41 9.72 -0.41
C VAL A 57 -4.04 9.35 -0.95
N ALA A 58 -3.90 9.11 -2.26
CA ALA A 58 -2.62 8.80 -2.87
C ALA A 58 -1.71 10.03 -2.88
N GLU A 59 -2.24 11.21 -3.20
CA GLU A 59 -1.49 12.45 -3.10
C GLU A 59 -1.03 12.71 -1.65
N PHE A 60 -1.96 12.60 -0.68
CA PHE A 60 -1.63 12.74 0.74
C PHE A 60 -0.54 11.75 1.18
N ALA A 61 -0.72 10.46 0.87
CA ALA A 61 0.23 9.42 1.26
C ALA A 61 1.61 9.65 0.64
N SER A 62 1.67 10.12 -0.61
CA SER A 62 2.92 10.44 -1.31
C SER A 62 3.64 11.60 -0.64
N SER A 63 2.93 12.70 -0.37
CA SER A 63 3.49 13.86 0.32
C SER A 63 3.92 13.54 1.76
N TYR A 64 3.12 12.78 2.50
CA TYR A 64 3.43 12.40 3.88
C TYR A 64 4.67 11.51 3.93
N ALA A 65 4.73 10.48 3.09
CA ALA A 65 5.89 9.60 3.00
C ALA A 65 7.14 10.38 2.64
N PHE A 66 7.08 11.24 1.62
CA PHE A 66 8.21 12.09 1.26
C PHE A 66 8.65 12.99 2.42
N GLY A 67 7.71 13.68 3.06
CA GLY A 67 7.97 14.62 4.16
C GLY A 67 8.64 13.94 5.36
N TRP A 68 8.15 12.78 5.77
CA TRP A 68 8.75 12.02 6.86
C TRP A 68 10.20 11.62 6.53
N HIS A 69 10.45 11.13 5.32
CA HIS A 69 11.79 10.70 4.91
C HIS A 69 12.76 11.88 4.76
N ALA A 70 12.28 13.04 4.31
CA ALA A 70 13.04 14.29 4.29
C ALA A 70 13.47 14.71 5.71
N GLN A 71 12.55 14.65 6.68
CA GLN A 71 12.83 15.03 8.07
C GLN A 71 13.77 14.06 8.79
N ASN A 72 13.83 12.81 8.35
CA ASN A 72 14.63 11.75 8.98
C ASN A 72 15.94 11.43 8.23
N ASN A 73 16.36 12.27 7.26
CA ASN A 73 17.55 12.03 6.42
C ASN A 73 17.54 10.66 5.72
N LYS A 74 16.36 10.23 5.25
CA LYS A 74 16.12 8.93 4.60
C LYS A 74 15.52 9.09 3.19
N LEU A 75 15.78 10.22 2.52
CA LEU A 75 15.22 10.50 1.20
C LEU A 75 15.58 9.46 0.13
N ASP A 76 16.75 8.83 0.23
CA ASP A 76 17.21 7.82 -0.73
C ASP A 76 16.62 6.42 -0.46
N ASP A 77 15.85 6.25 0.62
CA ASP A 77 15.23 4.98 0.99
C ASP A 77 13.88 4.82 0.26
N ASP A 78 13.94 4.59 -1.05
CA ASP A 78 12.77 4.42 -1.92
C ASP A 78 11.84 3.29 -1.47
N VAL A 79 12.43 2.25 -0.90
CA VAL A 79 11.71 1.06 -0.44
C VAL A 79 10.82 1.40 0.75
N SER A 80 11.36 2.07 1.78
CA SER A 80 10.55 2.47 2.94
C SER A 80 9.58 3.61 2.63
N LYS A 81 9.90 4.52 1.70
CA LYS A 81 8.92 5.50 1.17
C LYS A 81 7.71 4.81 0.55
N GLN A 82 7.94 3.83 -0.32
CA GLN A 82 6.87 3.08 -0.97
C GLN A 82 6.06 2.27 0.04
N ALA A 83 6.72 1.65 1.03
CA ALA A 83 6.03 0.94 2.10
C ALA A 83 5.14 1.86 2.93
N MET A 84 5.63 3.06 3.29
CA MET A 84 4.88 4.04 4.06
C MET A 84 3.68 4.56 3.26
N TYR A 85 3.88 4.85 1.98
CA TYR A 85 2.83 5.25 1.06
C TYR A 85 1.67 4.24 1.02
N LEU A 86 1.98 2.96 0.80
CA LEU A 86 0.96 1.89 0.74
C LEU A 86 0.25 1.72 2.09
N GLU A 87 1.00 1.77 3.19
CA GLU A 87 0.44 1.64 4.53
C GLU A 87 -0.53 2.77 4.85
N ILE A 88 -0.19 4.02 4.50
CA ILE A 88 -1.07 5.19 4.70
C ILE A 88 -2.34 5.05 3.86
N ILE A 89 -2.24 4.68 2.58
CA ILE A 89 -3.43 4.48 1.73
C ILE A 89 -4.37 3.45 2.35
N GLU A 90 -3.85 2.26 2.64
CA GLU A 90 -4.63 1.18 3.21
C GLU A 90 -5.24 1.59 4.55
N GLY A 91 -4.44 2.22 5.41
CA GLY A 91 -4.90 2.58 6.75
C GLY A 91 -5.90 3.72 6.78
N VAL A 92 -5.80 4.71 5.88
CA VAL A 92 -6.79 5.79 5.72
C VAL A 92 -8.09 5.24 5.16
N VAL A 93 -8.04 4.42 4.10
CA VAL A 93 -9.23 3.78 3.50
C VAL A 93 -9.96 2.89 4.52
N GLN A 94 -9.22 2.13 5.35
CA GLN A 94 -9.82 1.28 6.38
C GLN A 94 -10.46 2.06 7.54
N ARG A 95 -9.97 3.27 7.85
CA ARG A 95 -10.36 4.04 9.05
C ARG A 95 -11.31 5.21 8.76
N ARG A 96 -11.55 5.53 7.48
CA ARG A 96 -12.42 6.64 7.06
C ARG A 96 -13.44 6.15 6.04
N GLU A 97 -14.71 6.18 6.44
CA GLU A 97 -15.85 5.83 5.57
C GLU A 97 -16.08 6.83 4.42
N ASN A 98 -15.49 8.03 4.52
CA ASN A 98 -15.69 9.13 3.57
C ASN A 98 -14.71 9.14 2.38
N VAL A 99 -13.82 8.15 2.30
CA VAL A 99 -12.84 8.03 1.21
C VAL A 99 -13.50 7.28 0.04
N LYS A 100 -13.57 7.91 -1.13
CA LYS A 100 -14.17 7.35 -2.36
C LYS A 100 -13.14 7.17 -3.46
#